data_AF-A0A074KUF5-F1
#
_entry.id   AF-A0A074KUF5-F1
#
_cell.length_a   1.000
_cell.length_b   1.000
_cell.length_c   1.000
_cell.angle_alpha   90.00
_cell.angle_beta   90.00
_cell.angle_gamma   90.00
#
_symmetry.space_group_name_H-M   'P 1'
#
loop_
_entity.id
_entity.type
_entity.pdbx_description
1 polymer ?
#
loop_
_entity_poly.entity_id
_entity_poly.type
_entity_poly.pdbx_seq_one_letter_code
_entity_poly.pdbx_strand_id
1 'polypeptide(L)'
;MKNNCIAAFLILILIAGACSGKEDDEPVNADPLIGLWQLIGISQGNQTVDVTDQACLNNSNLDVSSSTMTLTLSVPQEQGNTGCQTQASSVNWVNEDGTYYMVENGNKVPAIFSLKANNELHVDITLNNEPATLIFTK
;
A
#
# COMPACT_ATOMS: atom_id res chain seq x y z
N MET A 1 1.92 -19.69 -50.98
CA MET A 1 1.52 -20.62 -52.06
C MET A 1 0.17 -21.23 -51.66
N LYS A 2 -0.70 -21.44 -52.65
CA LYS A 2 -2.16 -21.73 -52.57
C LYS A 2 -2.57 -22.77 -51.51
N ASN A 3 -3.56 -22.42 -50.67
CA ASN A 3 -4.35 -23.40 -49.91
C ASN A 3 -5.51 -23.87 -50.80
N ASN A 4 -5.46 -25.14 -51.22
CA ASN A 4 -6.57 -25.82 -51.87
C ASN A 4 -7.51 -26.37 -50.77
N CYS A 5 -8.73 -25.85 -50.69
CA CYS A 5 -9.83 -26.49 -49.96
C CYS A 5 -10.30 -27.71 -50.75
N ILE A 6 -9.94 -28.91 -50.30
CA ILE A 6 -10.65 -30.13 -50.70
C ILE A 6 -11.66 -30.44 -49.59
N ALA A 7 -12.92 -30.21 -49.91
CA ALA A 7 -14.05 -30.74 -49.14
C ALA A 7 -14.14 -32.25 -49.41
N ALA A 8 -13.98 -33.07 -48.37
CA ALA A 8 -14.36 -34.47 -48.43
C ALA A 8 -15.06 -34.86 -47.11
N PHE A 9 -16.29 -35.28 -47.32
CA PHE A 9 -17.32 -35.76 -46.41
C PHE A 9 -16.88 -36.67 -45.24
N LEU A 10 -17.58 -36.47 -44.11
CA LEU A 10 -18.04 -37.46 -43.13
C LEU A 10 -17.01 -38.43 -42.54
N ILE A 11 -16.39 -38.06 -41.40
CA ILE A 11 -16.15 -39.00 -40.30
C ILE A 11 -16.44 -38.29 -38.98
N LEU A 12 -17.45 -38.80 -38.26
CA LEU A 12 -17.80 -38.43 -36.90
C LEU A 12 -16.73 -38.99 -35.96
N ILE A 13 -15.82 -38.15 -35.46
CA ILE A 13 -14.90 -38.53 -34.38
C ILE A 13 -15.07 -37.53 -33.22
N LEU A 14 -15.73 -38.01 -32.17
CA LEU A 14 -15.70 -37.45 -30.82
C LEU A 14 -14.28 -37.57 -30.28
N ILE A 15 -13.50 -36.48 -30.30
CA ILE A 15 -12.35 -36.34 -29.41
C ILE A 15 -12.31 -34.91 -28.87
N ALA A 16 -12.21 -34.84 -27.54
CA ALA A 16 -12.16 -33.65 -26.74
C ALA A 16 -11.07 -32.68 -27.19
N GLY A 17 -11.44 -31.41 -27.23
CA GLY A 17 -10.56 -30.31 -27.57
C GLY A 17 -11.32 -28.99 -27.56
N ALA A 18 -12.08 -28.74 -26.48
CA ALA A 18 -12.44 -27.37 -26.18
C ALA A 18 -11.12 -26.64 -25.89
N CYS A 19 -10.56 -25.94 -26.89
CA CYS A 19 -9.62 -24.86 -26.62
C CYS A 19 -10.44 -23.73 -25.97
N SER A 20 -10.85 -23.93 -24.72
CA SER A 20 -11.01 -22.83 -23.79
C SER A 20 -9.61 -22.31 -23.54
N GLY A 21 -9.17 -21.36 -24.36
CA GLY A 21 -8.18 -20.39 -23.91
C GLY A 21 -8.82 -19.63 -22.77
N LYS A 22 -8.77 -20.20 -21.55
CA LYS A 22 -8.75 -19.38 -20.36
C LYS A 22 -7.32 -18.89 -20.32
N GLU A 23 -7.13 -17.64 -20.71
CA GLU A 23 -6.02 -16.85 -20.19
C GLU A 23 -6.23 -16.91 -18.67
N ASP A 24 -5.45 -17.77 -18.02
CA ASP A 24 -5.33 -17.75 -16.57
C ASP A 24 -4.63 -16.42 -16.26
N ASP A 25 -5.43 -15.37 -16.09
CA ASP A 25 -4.99 -14.12 -15.47
C ASP A 25 -4.47 -14.51 -14.09
N GLU A 26 -3.15 -14.76 -14.00
CA GLU A 26 -2.47 -14.86 -12.72
C GLU A 26 -2.83 -13.59 -11.96
N PRO A 27 -3.45 -13.68 -10.77
CA PRO A 27 -3.86 -12.50 -10.05
C PRO A 27 -2.62 -11.66 -9.84
N VAL A 28 -2.58 -10.47 -10.46
CA VAL A 28 -1.54 -9.47 -10.21
C VAL A 28 -1.58 -9.22 -8.72
N ASN A 29 -0.68 -9.87 -7.99
CA ASN A 29 -0.64 -9.80 -6.55
C ASN A 29 -0.12 -8.41 -6.24
N ALA A 30 -1.06 -7.47 -6.03
CA ALA A 30 -0.73 -6.10 -5.73
C ALA A 30 0.18 -6.10 -4.49
N ASP A 31 1.25 -5.32 -4.55
CA ASP A 31 2.20 -5.18 -3.45
C ASP A 31 1.43 -4.98 -2.13
N PRO A 32 1.72 -5.77 -1.08
CA PRO A 32 0.93 -5.76 0.15
C PRO A 32 0.93 -4.39 0.86
N LEU A 33 1.90 -3.52 0.55
CA LEU A 33 1.94 -2.15 1.03
C LEU A 33 0.82 -1.27 0.45
N ILE A 34 0.35 -1.56 -0.77
CA ILE A 34 -0.64 -0.73 -1.49
C ILE A 34 -2.00 -0.78 -0.78
N GLY A 35 -2.57 0.39 -0.47
CA GLY A 35 -3.88 0.56 0.12
C GLY A 35 -3.96 1.71 1.11
N LEU A 36 -5.12 1.86 1.76
CA LEU A 36 -5.37 2.86 2.79
C LEU A 36 -5.12 2.27 4.17
N TRP A 37 -4.25 2.91 4.95
CA TRP A 37 -3.90 2.50 6.30
C TRP A 37 -4.36 3.53 7.32
N GLN A 38 -5.01 3.11 8.40
CA GLN A 38 -5.53 3.95 9.47
C GLN A 38 -4.55 3.99 10.64
N LEU A 39 -4.30 5.17 11.20
CA LEU A 39 -3.44 5.33 12.37
C LEU A 39 -4.13 4.72 13.61
N ILE A 40 -3.44 3.78 14.27
CA ILE A 40 -3.94 3.14 15.50
C ILE A 40 -3.07 3.45 16.72
N GLY A 41 -1.80 3.79 16.52
CA GLY A 41 -0.91 4.07 17.63
C GLY A 41 0.27 4.94 17.29
N ILE A 42 0.85 5.52 18.35
CA ILE A 42 2.08 6.29 18.29
C ILE A 42 3.02 5.74 19.36
N SER A 43 4.22 5.36 18.95
CA SER A 43 5.28 4.92 19.84
C SER A 43 6.36 5.99 19.96
N GLN A 44 6.73 6.38 21.19
CA GLN A 44 7.83 7.28 21.49
C GLN A 44 8.63 6.72 22.66
N GLY A 45 9.93 6.49 22.45
CA GLY A 45 10.77 5.78 23.41
C GLY A 45 10.23 4.38 23.72
N ASN A 46 9.93 4.11 24.99
CA ASN A 46 9.39 2.83 25.46
C ASN A 46 7.86 2.84 25.68
N GLN A 47 7.16 3.87 25.22
CA GLN A 47 5.71 3.99 25.38
C GLN A 47 5.02 3.97 24.04
N THR A 48 3.97 3.14 23.94
CA THR A 48 3.05 3.12 22.81
C THR A 48 1.66 3.52 23.32
N VAL A 49 1.06 4.49 22.65
CA VAL A 49 -0.27 5.01 22.97
C VAL A 49 -1.21 4.67 21.83
N ASP A 50 -2.34 4.04 22.17
CA ASP A 50 -3.46 3.84 21.25
C ASP A 50 -4.17 5.19 21.00
N VAL A 51 -4.45 5.47 19.73
CA VAL A 51 -5.06 6.75 19.30
C VAL A 51 -6.39 6.59 18.57
N THR A 52 -6.99 5.38 18.53
CA THR A 52 -8.22 5.13 17.75
C THR A 52 -9.42 5.93 18.25
N ASP A 53 -9.46 6.22 19.55
CA ASP A 53 -10.54 6.98 20.19
C ASP A 53 -10.22 8.48 20.31
N GLN A 54 -9.07 8.92 19.79
CA GLN A 54 -8.65 10.33 19.86
C GLN A 54 -9.22 11.09 18.66
N ALA A 55 -10.18 11.99 18.93
CA ALA A 55 -11.06 12.63 17.94
C ALA A 55 -10.40 13.27 16.71
N CYS A 56 -9.15 13.73 16.82
CA CYS A 56 -8.39 14.22 15.66
C CYS A 56 -7.50 13.14 15.06
N LEU A 57 -6.76 12.41 15.89
CA LEU A 57 -5.75 11.45 15.43
C LEU A 57 -6.38 10.29 14.66
N ASN A 58 -7.59 9.87 15.01
CA ASN A 58 -8.31 8.81 14.32
C ASN A 58 -8.72 9.13 12.86
N ASN A 59 -8.61 10.39 12.44
CA ASN A 59 -8.77 10.79 11.04
C ASN A 59 -7.45 10.72 10.24
N SER A 60 -6.34 10.37 10.91
CA SER A 60 -5.04 10.25 10.29
C SER A 60 -4.90 8.94 9.55
N ASN A 61 -4.31 9.00 8.36
CA ASN A 61 -4.17 7.84 7.49
C ASN A 61 -2.89 7.93 6.65
N LEU A 62 -2.53 6.79 6.09
CA LEU A 62 -1.48 6.67 5.08
C LEU A 62 -2.09 6.01 3.85
N ASP A 63 -2.21 6.77 2.76
CA ASP A 63 -2.69 6.26 1.48
C ASP A 63 -1.50 5.86 0.60
N VAL A 64 -1.43 4.59 0.22
CA VAL A 64 -0.32 4.03 -0.56
C VAL A 64 -0.82 3.57 -1.93
N SER A 65 -0.41 4.28 -2.96
CA SER A 65 -0.52 3.88 -4.36
C SER A 65 0.74 3.14 -4.83
N SER A 66 0.75 2.67 -6.09
CA SER A 66 1.88 1.91 -6.67
C SER A 66 3.21 2.66 -6.76
N SER A 67 3.23 3.98 -6.54
CA SER A 67 4.46 4.79 -6.63
C SER A 67 4.58 5.86 -5.55
N THR A 68 3.49 6.18 -4.86
CA THR A 68 3.42 7.31 -3.94
C THR A 68 2.69 6.91 -2.67
N MET A 69 3.25 7.33 -1.54
CA MET A 69 2.70 7.18 -0.20
C MET A 69 2.40 8.58 0.34
N THR A 70 1.16 8.81 0.77
CA THR A 70 0.70 10.09 1.31
C THR A 70 0.25 9.91 2.75
N LEU A 71 1.01 10.49 3.66
CA LEU A 71 0.69 10.58 5.08
C LEU A 71 -0.20 11.79 5.31
N THR A 72 -1.41 11.58 5.80
CA THR A 72 -2.31 12.62 6.30
C THR A 72 -2.37 12.52 7.81
N LEU A 73 -1.85 13.53 8.52
CA LEU A 73 -1.91 13.64 9.97
C LEU A 73 -2.93 14.70 10.38
N SER A 74 -3.89 14.32 11.22
CA SER A 74 -4.86 15.23 11.83
C SER A 74 -4.65 15.28 13.33
N VAL A 75 -4.37 16.47 13.86
CA VAL A 75 -4.05 16.69 15.28
C VAL A 75 -4.93 17.81 15.86
N PRO A 76 -5.12 17.89 17.19
CA PRO A 76 -5.82 19.01 17.80
C PRO A 76 -5.16 20.34 17.45
N GLN A 77 -5.96 21.40 17.26
CA GLN A 77 -5.42 22.76 17.18
C GLN A 77 -4.83 23.18 18.52
N GLU A 78 -3.70 23.89 18.48
CA GLU A 78 -3.17 24.53 19.68
C GLU A 78 -4.05 25.72 20.10
N GLN A 79 -3.97 26.11 21.39
CA GLN A 79 -4.57 27.35 21.94
C GLN A 79 -6.11 27.39 22.07
N GLY A 80 -6.73 26.32 22.59
CA GLY A 80 -8.11 26.39 23.12
C GLY A 80 -9.24 26.26 22.11
N ASN A 81 -8.93 25.95 20.84
CA ASN A 81 -9.91 25.55 19.85
C ASN A 81 -10.18 24.03 19.92
N THR A 82 -11.45 23.63 19.74
CA THR A 82 -11.87 22.22 19.71
C THR A 82 -11.76 21.58 18.32
N GLY A 83 -11.15 22.27 17.36
CA GLY A 83 -11.00 21.81 15.98
C GLY A 83 -9.74 20.97 15.76
N CYS A 84 -9.74 20.21 14.67
CA CYS A 84 -8.57 19.49 14.19
C CYS A 84 -7.88 20.28 13.08
N GLN A 85 -6.55 20.25 13.08
CA GLN A 85 -5.71 20.72 11.98
C GLN A 85 -5.13 19.50 11.26
N THR A 86 -5.20 19.51 9.94
CA THR A 86 -4.74 18.39 9.11
C THR A 86 -3.63 18.84 8.19
N GLN A 87 -2.57 18.03 8.11
CA GLN A 87 -1.45 18.23 7.20
C GLN A 87 -1.19 16.95 6.42
N ALA A 88 -0.76 17.08 5.17
CA ALA A 88 -0.41 15.96 4.32
C ALA A 88 1.03 16.09 3.80
N SER A 89 1.74 14.97 3.74
CA SER A 89 3.08 14.84 3.16
C SER A 89 3.13 13.61 2.27
N SER A 90 3.81 13.71 1.14
CA SER A 90 3.91 12.62 0.17
C SER A 90 5.36 12.29 -0.14
N VAL A 91 5.65 11.00 -0.23
CA VAL A 91 6.94 10.47 -0.68
C VAL A 91 6.71 9.46 -1.80
N ASN A 92 7.63 9.42 -2.75
CA ASN A 92 7.65 8.34 -3.72
C ASN A 92 8.36 7.13 -3.13
N TRP A 93 7.98 5.94 -3.58
CA TRP A 93 8.57 4.69 -3.11
C TRP A 93 8.64 3.65 -4.23
N VAL A 94 9.49 2.64 -4.04
CA VAL A 94 9.61 1.47 -4.92
C VAL A 94 9.84 0.22 -4.08
N ASN A 95 9.40 -0.93 -4.60
CA ASN A 95 9.76 -2.25 -4.08
C ASN A 95 10.57 -2.99 -5.15
N GLU A 96 11.76 -3.44 -4.77
CA GLU A 96 12.61 -4.29 -5.60
C GLU A 96 12.81 -5.63 -4.89
N ASP A 97 12.21 -6.68 -5.45
CA ASP A 97 12.32 -8.05 -4.97
C ASP A 97 12.02 -8.22 -3.46
N GLY A 98 11.05 -7.45 -2.94
CA GLY A 98 10.63 -7.46 -1.54
C GLY A 98 11.35 -6.43 -0.66
N THR A 99 12.26 -5.64 -1.20
CA THR A 99 12.96 -4.57 -0.47
C THR A 99 12.37 -3.21 -0.83
N TYR A 100 11.89 -2.49 0.19
CA TYR A 100 11.30 -1.17 0.01
C TYR A 100 12.34 -0.05 0.10
N TYR A 101 12.18 0.95 -0.76
CA TYR A 101 12.96 2.19 -0.77
C TYR A 101 12.04 3.39 -0.92
N MET A 102 12.42 4.51 -0.31
CA MET A 102 11.88 5.81 -0.72
C MET A 102 12.66 6.37 -1.90
N VAL A 103 12.03 7.23 -2.68
CA VAL A 103 12.64 7.92 -3.83
C VAL A 103 12.69 9.41 -3.55
N GLU A 104 13.88 9.93 -3.32
CA GLU A 104 14.15 11.32 -3.03
C GLU A 104 15.05 11.93 -4.11
N ASN A 105 14.58 12.97 -4.79
CA ASN A 105 15.29 13.61 -5.89
C ASN A 105 15.78 12.61 -6.97
N GLY A 106 14.99 11.55 -7.21
CA GLY A 106 15.32 10.48 -8.15
C GLY A 106 16.26 9.39 -7.63
N ASN A 107 16.77 9.52 -6.40
CA ASN A 107 17.64 8.53 -5.78
C ASN A 107 16.87 7.65 -4.79
N LYS A 108 17.25 6.38 -4.71
CA LYS A 108 16.72 5.47 -3.70
C LYS A 108 17.43 5.70 -2.38
N VAL A 109 16.64 5.84 -1.33
CA VAL A 109 17.11 5.90 0.06
C VAL A 109 16.40 4.81 0.88
N PRO A 110 16.99 4.36 2.01
CA PRO A 110 16.33 3.38 2.86
C PRO A 110 14.91 3.81 3.24
N ALA A 111 13.97 2.88 3.18
CA ALA A 111 12.61 3.15 3.65
C ALA A 111 12.62 3.46 5.15
N ILE A 112 11.83 4.46 5.54
CA ILE A 112 11.52 4.77 6.95
C ILE A 112 10.30 4.00 7.46
N PHE A 113 9.84 2.99 6.70
CA PHE A 113 8.67 2.22 7.05
C PHE A 113 8.95 0.72 6.97
N SER A 114 8.18 -0.06 7.71
CA SER A 114 8.25 -1.51 7.68
C SER A 114 6.87 -2.15 7.79
N LEU A 115 6.58 -3.04 6.85
CA LEU A 115 5.39 -3.89 6.88
C LEU A 115 5.64 -5.07 7.82
N LYS A 116 4.76 -5.26 8.80
CA LYS A 116 4.80 -6.35 9.78
C LYS A 116 3.85 -7.47 9.38
N ALA A 117 4.07 -8.66 9.94
CA ALA A 117 3.34 -9.88 9.58
C ALA A 117 1.82 -9.83 9.90
N ASN A 118 1.39 -8.94 10.79
CA ASN A 118 0.00 -8.79 11.22
C ASN A 118 -0.75 -7.67 10.48
N ASN A 119 -0.31 -7.30 9.27
CA ASN A 119 -0.85 -6.14 8.53
C ASN A 119 -0.77 -4.85 9.35
N GLU A 120 0.32 -4.67 10.09
CA GLU A 120 0.71 -3.39 10.63
C GLU A 120 1.79 -2.75 9.77
N LEU A 121 1.68 -1.45 9.58
CA LEU A 121 2.70 -0.65 8.93
C LEU A 121 3.27 0.33 9.96
N HIS A 122 4.57 0.23 10.20
CA HIS A 122 5.28 1.11 11.13
C HIS A 122 6.01 2.14 10.30
N VAL A 123 5.82 3.43 10.57
CA VAL A 123 6.50 4.54 9.89
C VAL A 123 7.26 5.37 10.92
N ASP A 124 8.58 5.42 10.78
CA ASP A 124 9.46 6.17 11.67
C ASP A 124 9.53 7.63 11.23
N ILE A 125 9.29 8.53 12.17
CA ILE A 125 9.27 9.98 11.98
C ILE A 125 9.96 10.68 13.16
N THR A 126 10.14 11.98 13.01
CA THR A 126 10.58 12.85 14.12
C THR A 126 9.43 13.77 14.51
N LEU A 127 8.95 13.67 15.75
CA LEU A 127 7.94 14.56 16.33
C LEU A 127 8.61 15.39 17.43
N ASN A 128 8.54 16.73 17.33
CA ASN A 128 9.14 17.64 18.32
C ASN A 128 10.62 17.36 18.59
N ASN A 129 11.39 17.04 17.55
CA ASN A 129 12.81 16.64 17.60
C ASN A 129 13.10 15.31 18.31
N GLU A 130 12.07 14.53 18.64
CA GLU A 130 12.20 13.19 19.23
C GLU A 130 11.78 12.11 18.22
N PRO A 131 12.47 10.96 18.16
CA PRO A 131 12.05 9.83 17.34
C PRO A 131 10.68 9.29 17.78
N ALA A 132 9.82 9.04 16.80
CA ALA A 132 8.53 8.42 17.01
C ALA A 132 8.25 7.41 15.89
N THR A 133 7.46 6.39 16.19
CA THR A 133 6.93 5.46 15.19
C THR A 133 5.41 5.60 15.16
N LEU A 134 4.87 5.90 13.99
CA LEU A 134 3.44 5.82 13.72
C LEU A 134 3.09 4.37 13.36
N ILE A 135 2.04 3.85 13.98
CA ILE A 135 1.59 2.47 13.78
C ILE A 135 0.23 2.53 13.09
N PHE A 136 0.14 1.92 11.91
CA PHE A 136 -1.07 1.87 11.11
C PHE A 136 -1.57 0.44 10.92
N THR A 137 -2.86 0.29 10.71
CA THR A 137 -3.51 -0.96 10.29
C THR A 137 -4.32 -0.74 9.02
N LYS A 138 -4.58 -1.83 8.30
CA LYS A 138 -5.50 -1.86 7.15
C LYS A 138 -6.87 -2.40 7.53
#